data_AF-A0A485N1J9-F1
#
_entry.id   AF-A0A485N1J9-F1
#
_cell.length_a   1.000
_cell.length_b   1.000
_cell.length_c   1.000
_cell.angle_alpha   90.00
_cell.angle_beta   90.00
_cell.angle_gamma   90.00
#
_symmetry.space_group_name_H-M   'P 1'
#
loop_
_entity.id
_entity.type
_entity.pdbx_description
1 polymer ?
#
loop_
_entity_poly.entity_id
_entity_poly.type
_entity_poly.pdbx_seq_one_letter_code
_entity_poly.pdbx_strand_id
1 'polypeptide(L)'
;MIKSPLDKIQLTPGQTLPPGFPGQFIFADSLSSVETLLTNIQGLLKVALDNAHIQEKQIQQEKKELRMELYREREIRENLERQLAVELQSRTTMQKRLKKEKKAKRKLQEALEFESKRREQVEQALKQATTSDGDLRRLKDTGIPDIEIEKNGTSHDSTSIQEFQ
;
A
#
# COMPACT_ATOMS: atom_id res chain seq x y z
N MET A 1 -1.58 -37.03 -14.26
CA MET A 1 -1.75 -38.00 -15.36
C MET A 1 -3.23 -38.36 -15.43
N ILE A 2 -3.94 -37.86 -16.42
CA ILE A 2 -5.37 -38.14 -16.61
C ILE A 2 -5.44 -39.42 -17.44
N LYS A 3 -5.97 -40.50 -16.86
CA LYS A 3 -6.22 -41.75 -17.59
C LYS A 3 -7.32 -41.51 -18.61
N SER A 4 -7.01 -41.75 -19.87
CA SER A 4 -7.98 -41.78 -20.97
C SER A 4 -9.00 -42.91 -20.74
N PRO A 5 -10.32 -42.66 -20.84
CA PRO A 5 -11.34 -43.67 -20.58
C PRO A 5 -11.54 -44.66 -21.75
N LEU A 6 -10.56 -44.79 -22.66
CA LEU A 6 -10.71 -45.50 -23.93
C LEU A 6 -10.39 -47.00 -23.85
N ASP A 7 -9.86 -47.50 -22.73
CA ASP A 7 -9.29 -48.87 -22.69
C ASP A 7 -10.31 -50.00 -22.43
N LYS A 8 -11.61 -49.72 -22.36
CA LYS A 8 -12.64 -50.77 -22.21
C LYS A 8 -13.93 -50.45 -22.96
N ILE A 9 -13.88 -50.56 -24.29
CA ILE A 9 -15.10 -50.73 -25.08
C ILE A 9 -15.06 -52.15 -25.67
N GLN A 10 -15.45 -53.12 -24.85
CA GLN A 10 -15.87 -54.43 -25.36
C GLN A 10 -17.28 -54.25 -25.91
N LEU A 11 -17.42 -54.28 -27.24
CA LEU A 11 -18.71 -54.19 -27.92
C LEU A 11 -19.48 -55.49 -27.73
N THR A 12 -20.36 -55.50 -26.73
CA THR A 12 -21.37 -56.54 -26.55
C THR A 12 -22.61 -56.18 -27.37
N PRO A 13 -23.25 -57.13 -28.10
CA PRO A 13 -24.46 -56.85 -28.87
C PRO A 13 -25.56 -56.27 -27.96
N GLY A 14 -26.06 -55.08 -28.28
CA GLY A 14 -27.19 -54.44 -27.58
C GLY A 14 -26.86 -53.33 -26.57
N GLN A 15 -25.60 -52.88 -26.44
CA GLN A 15 -25.28 -51.73 -25.56
C GLN A 15 -25.89 -50.42 -26.09
N THR A 16 -26.65 -49.73 -25.22
CA THR A 16 -27.20 -48.40 -25.49
C THR A 16 -26.08 -47.36 -25.57
N LEU A 17 -26.01 -46.66 -26.70
CA LEU A 17 -24.99 -45.65 -27.01
C LEU A 17 -25.17 -44.36 -26.17
N PRO A 18 -24.10 -43.56 -25.98
CA PRO A 18 -24.13 -42.33 -25.19
C PRO A 18 -25.14 -41.28 -25.73
N PRO A 19 -25.63 -40.38 -24.87
CA PRO A 19 -26.60 -39.35 -25.25
C PRO A 19 -26.04 -38.46 -26.38
N GLY A 20 -26.73 -38.42 -27.51
CA GLY A 20 -26.29 -37.71 -28.73
C GLY A 20 -26.08 -38.62 -29.95
N PHE A 21 -26.01 -39.93 -29.75
CA PHE A 21 -26.07 -40.89 -30.86
C PHE A 21 -27.52 -41.31 -31.13
N PRO A 22 -27.99 -41.33 -32.41
CA PRO A 22 -29.25 -41.97 -32.74
C PRO A 22 -29.18 -43.44 -32.28
N GLY A 23 -30.15 -43.84 -31.43
CA GLY A 23 -30.13 -45.10 -30.71
C GLY A 23 -30.02 -46.33 -31.61
N GLN A 24 -29.48 -47.41 -31.03
CA GLN A 24 -29.25 -48.75 -31.58
C GLN A 24 -28.94 -48.75 -33.08
N PHE A 25 -27.68 -49.00 -33.45
CA PHE A 25 -27.40 -49.50 -34.79
C PHE A 25 -28.32 -50.71 -35.02
N ILE A 26 -29.41 -50.49 -35.76
CA ILE A 26 -30.31 -51.55 -36.16
C ILE A 26 -29.50 -52.30 -37.20
N PHE A 27 -28.74 -53.29 -36.74
CA PHE A 27 -28.35 -54.41 -37.57
C PHE A 27 -29.65 -55.15 -37.87
N ALA A 28 -30.46 -54.60 -38.76
CA ALA A 28 -31.49 -55.38 -39.41
C ALA A 28 -30.71 -56.42 -40.19
N ASP A 29 -30.98 -57.69 -39.92
CA ASP A 29 -30.36 -58.87 -40.57
C ASP A 29 -30.61 -58.94 -42.10
N SER A 30 -30.90 -57.80 -42.74
CA SER A 30 -31.19 -57.63 -44.17
C SER A 30 -30.64 -56.33 -44.80
N LEU A 31 -29.93 -55.46 -44.07
CA LEU A 31 -29.36 -54.23 -44.68
C LEU A 31 -28.01 -54.51 -45.34
N SER A 32 -27.82 -53.95 -46.54
CA SER A 32 -26.57 -54.03 -47.28
C SER A 32 -25.45 -53.32 -46.51
N SER A 33 -24.20 -53.81 -46.62
CA SER A 33 -23.02 -53.16 -46.05
C SER A 33 -22.88 -51.67 -46.44
N VAL A 34 -23.42 -51.32 -47.61
CA VAL A 34 -23.50 -49.93 -48.11
C VAL A 34 -24.46 -49.08 -47.28
N GLU A 35 -25.64 -49.60 -46.93
CA GLU A 35 -26.65 -48.87 -46.16
C GLU A 35 -26.16 -48.60 -44.72
N THR A 36 -25.49 -49.58 -44.12
CA THR A 36 -24.84 -49.43 -42.81
C THR A 36 -23.74 -48.37 -42.86
N LEU A 37 -22.89 -48.37 -43.89
CA LEU A 37 -21.86 -47.36 -44.05
C LEU A 37 -22.45 -45.94 -44.21
N LEU A 38 -23.49 -45.79 -45.03
CA LEU A 38 -24.16 -44.50 -45.22
C LEU A 38 -24.79 -43.98 -43.92
N THR A 39 -25.43 -44.87 -43.15
CA THR A 39 -25.98 -44.52 -41.83
C THR A 39 -24.88 -44.07 -40.87
N ASN A 40 -23.74 -44.75 -40.86
CA ASN A 40 -22.59 -44.37 -40.03
C ASN A 40 -22.02 -43.01 -40.44
N ILE A 41 -21.86 -42.76 -41.74
CA ILE A 41 -21.37 -41.47 -42.26
C ILE A 41 -22.32 -40.35 -41.83
N GLN A 42 -23.64 -40.54 -41.99
CA GLN A 42 -24.64 -39.56 -41.56
C GLN A 42 -24.61 -39.30 -40.05
N GLY A 43 -24.47 -40.35 -39.24
CA GLY A 43 -24.35 -40.23 -37.78
C GLY A 43 -23.13 -39.41 -37.36
N LEU A 44 -21.97 -39.69 -37.96
CA LEU A 44 -20.73 -38.94 -37.68
C LEU A 44 -20.83 -37.48 -38.13
N LEU A 45 -21.44 -37.21 -39.29
CA LEU A 45 -21.66 -35.85 -39.77
C LEU A 45 -22.58 -35.06 -38.83
N LYS A 46 -23.63 -35.70 -38.31
CA LYS A 46 -24.53 -35.06 -37.34
C LYS A 46 -23.79 -34.71 -36.04
N VAL A 47 -23.02 -35.65 -35.49
CA VAL A 47 -22.22 -35.40 -34.28
C VAL A 47 -21.19 -34.30 -34.51
N ALA A 48 -20.53 -34.28 -35.67
CA ALA A 48 -19.58 -33.22 -36.02
C ALA A 48 -20.26 -31.83 -36.08
N LEU A 49 -21.45 -31.76 -36.67
CA LEU A 49 -22.23 -30.52 -36.74
C LEU A 49 -22.68 -30.05 -35.35
N ASP A 50 -23.22 -30.94 -34.53
CA ASP A 50 -23.67 -30.62 -33.18
C ASP A 50 -22.49 -30.15 -32.30
N ASN A 51 -21.34 -30.82 -32.41
CA ASN A 51 -20.11 -30.43 -31.72
C ASN A 51 -19.62 -29.05 -32.16
N ALA A 52 -19.65 -28.74 -33.47
CA ALA A 52 -19.26 -27.42 -33.96
C ALA A 52 -20.16 -26.31 -33.40
N HIS A 53 -21.48 -26.55 -33.31
CA HIS A 53 -22.42 -25.59 -32.71
C HIS A 53 -22.19 -25.40 -31.20
N ILE A 54 -21.95 -26.48 -30.46
CA ILE A 54 -21.64 -26.40 -29.03
C ILE A 54 -20.32 -25.65 -28.82
N GLN A 55 -19.30 -25.96 -29.60
CA GLN A 55 -18.00 -25.31 -29.53
C GLN A 55 -18.10 -23.80 -29.85
N GLU A 56 -18.87 -23.41 -30.87
CA GLU A 56 -19.08 -21.99 -31.17
C GLU A 56 -19.77 -21.25 -30.02
N LYS A 57 -20.82 -21.83 -29.42
CA LYS A 57 -21.48 -21.23 -28.25
C LYS A 57 -20.53 -21.08 -27.07
N GLN A 58 -19.71 -22.10 -26.81
CA GLN A 58 -18.72 -22.09 -25.75
C GLN A 58 -17.68 -20.97 -25.99
N ILE A 59 -17.13 -20.87 -27.20
CA ILE A 59 -16.16 -19.82 -27.58
C ILE A 59 -16.77 -18.42 -27.42
N GLN A 60 -18.03 -18.21 -27.82
CA GLN A 60 -18.68 -16.91 -27.66
C GLN A 60 -18.87 -16.53 -26.18
N GLN A 61 -19.20 -17.50 -25.34
CA GLN A 61 -19.33 -17.28 -23.90
C GLN A 61 -17.97 -16.94 -23.27
N GLU A 62 -16.93 -17.73 -23.54
CA GLU A 62 -15.56 -17.46 -23.07
C GLU A 62 -15.07 -16.08 -23.53
N LYS A 63 -15.34 -15.71 -24.78
CA LYS A 63 -15.00 -14.38 -25.32
C LYS A 63 -15.69 -13.26 -24.57
N LYS A 64 -16.95 -13.45 -24.15
CA LYS A 64 -17.70 -12.48 -23.35
C LYS A 64 -17.08 -12.35 -21.96
N GLU A 65 -16.75 -13.47 -21.32
CA GLU A 65 -16.11 -13.50 -20.00
C GLU A 65 -14.74 -12.82 -20.01
N LEU A 66 -13.89 -13.15 -20.99
CA LEU A 66 -12.58 -12.51 -21.17
C LEU A 66 -12.68 -11.00 -21.41
N ARG A 67 -13.71 -10.54 -22.13
CA ARG A 67 -13.96 -9.09 -22.30
C ARG A 67 -14.32 -8.43 -20.98
N MET A 68 -15.17 -9.05 -20.17
CA MET A 68 -15.54 -8.51 -18.86
C MET A 68 -14.33 -8.43 -17.93
N GLU A 69 -13.52 -9.49 -17.90
CA GLU A 69 -12.30 -9.52 -17.08
C GLU A 69 -11.29 -8.45 -17.53
N LEU A 70 -11.12 -8.27 -18.85
CA LEU A 70 -10.26 -7.22 -19.40
C LEU A 70 -10.70 -5.80 -18.95
N TYR A 71 -12.01 -5.53 -18.90
CA TYR A 71 -12.49 -4.23 -18.42
C TYR A 71 -12.22 -4.04 -16.93
N ARG A 72 -12.46 -5.07 -16.12
CA ARG A 72 -12.18 -5.04 -14.68
C ARG A 72 -10.69 -4.83 -14.39
N GLU A 73 -9.83 -5.55 -15.10
CA GLU A 73 -8.37 -5.40 -14.96
C GLU A 73 -7.90 -3.99 -15.33
N ARG A 74 -8.46 -3.41 -16.40
CA ARG A 74 -8.15 -2.03 -16.81
C ARG A 74 -8.57 -1.02 -15.74
N GLU A 75 -9.75 -1.18 -15.16
CA GLU A 75 -10.24 -0.31 -14.08
C GLU A 75 -9.35 -0.38 -12.84
N ILE A 76 -8.98 -1.60 -12.40
CA ILE A 76 -8.08 -1.80 -11.27
C ILE A 76 -6.72 -1.15 -11.54
N ARG A 77 -6.15 -1.39 -12.73
CA ARG A 77 -4.88 -0.81 -13.13
C ARG A 77 -4.93 0.73 -13.12
N GLU A 78 -5.97 1.33 -13.71
CA GLU A 78 -6.11 2.79 -13.74
C GLU A 78 -6.23 3.37 -12.31
N ASN A 79 -6.95 2.68 -11.42
CA ASN A 79 -7.05 3.08 -10.02
C ASN A 79 -5.68 3.03 -9.31
N LEU A 80 -4.93 1.95 -9.49
CA LEU A 80 -3.58 1.81 -8.93
C LEU A 80 -2.61 2.86 -9.48
N GLU A 81 -2.68 3.16 -10.77
CA GLU A 81 -1.86 4.21 -11.40
C GLU A 81 -2.18 5.60 -10.81
N ARG A 82 -3.46 5.92 -10.58
CA ARG A 82 -3.87 7.15 -9.90
C ARG A 82 -3.36 7.22 -8.46
N GLN A 83 -3.51 6.14 -7.69
CA GLN A 83 -3.00 6.07 -6.31
C GLN A 83 -1.47 6.23 -6.27
N LEU A 84 -0.75 5.57 -7.17
CA LEU A 84 0.71 5.70 -7.27
C LEU A 84 1.13 7.14 -7.57
N ALA A 85 0.43 7.84 -8.47
CA ALA A 85 0.73 9.24 -8.78
C ALA A 85 0.57 10.15 -7.54
N VAL A 86 -0.51 9.96 -6.79
CA VAL A 86 -0.77 10.70 -5.54
C VAL A 86 0.33 10.41 -4.50
N GLU A 87 0.72 9.14 -4.33
CA GLU A 87 1.73 8.74 -3.37
C GLU A 87 3.12 9.31 -3.73
N LEU A 88 3.48 9.33 -5.02
CA LEU A 88 4.72 9.95 -5.50
C LEU A 88 4.74 11.47 -5.26
N GLN A 89 3.61 12.14 -5.45
CA GLN A 89 3.47 13.58 -5.15
C GLN A 89 3.59 13.83 -3.64
N SER A 90 2.93 13.02 -2.81
CA SER A 90 3.01 13.08 -1.35
C SER A 90 4.46 12.90 -0.87
N ARG A 91 5.14 11.84 -1.35
CA ARG A 91 6.55 11.57 -1.06
C ARG A 91 7.44 12.75 -1.40
N THR A 92 7.26 13.36 -2.58
CA THR A 92 8.04 14.52 -3.01
C THR A 92 7.84 15.71 -2.08
N THR A 93 6.60 15.94 -1.66
CA THR A 93 6.25 17.02 -0.71
C THR A 93 6.89 16.78 0.64
N MET A 94 6.80 15.55 1.16
CA MET A 94 7.40 15.16 2.44
C MET A 94 8.93 15.31 2.41
N GLN A 95 9.60 14.90 1.33
CA GLN A 95 11.04 15.07 1.17
C GLN A 95 11.47 16.55 1.17
N LYS A 96 10.69 17.44 0.54
CA LYS A 96 10.94 18.89 0.59
C LYS A 96 10.78 19.43 2.02
N ARG A 97 9.75 19.01 2.76
CA ARG A 97 9.55 19.40 4.17
C ARG A 97 10.71 18.92 5.05
N LEU A 98 11.09 17.66 4.92
CA LEU A 98 12.21 17.06 5.66
C LEU A 98 13.53 17.80 5.41
N LYS A 99 13.82 18.21 4.17
CA LYS A 99 15.02 19.00 3.86
C LYS A 99 15.00 20.36 4.58
N LYS A 100 13.85 21.05 4.60
CA LYS A 100 13.69 22.32 5.32
C LYS A 100 13.85 22.14 6.83
N GLU A 101 13.22 21.11 7.38
CA GLU A 101 13.28 20.78 8.80
C GLU A 101 14.72 20.45 9.25
N LYS A 102 15.45 19.64 8.47
CA LYS A 102 16.89 19.37 8.72
C LYS A 102 17.73 20.66 8.72
N LYS A 103 17.44 21.60 7.81
CA LYS A 103 18.13 22.90 7.75
C LYS A 103 17.79 23.76 8.97
N ALA A 104 16.52 23.83 9.36
CA ALA A 104 16.09 24.56 10.56
C ALA A 104 16.71 23.98 11.83
N LYS A 105 16.72 22.65 11.97
CA LYS A 105 17.36 21.95 13.09
C LYS A 105 18.84 22.31 13.22
N ARG A 106 19.60 22.30 12.12
CA ARG A 106 21.03 22.69 12.14
C ARG A 106 21.23 24.13 12.63
N LYS A 107 20.44 25.08 12.12
CA LYS A 107 20.50 26.49 12.54
C LYS A 107 20.17 26.68 14.02
N LEU A 108 19.15 25.98 14.52
CA LEU A 108 18.79 26.03 15.94
C LEU A 108 19.89 25.44 16.82
N GLN A 109 20.53 24.36 16.36
CA GLN A 109 21.64 23.75 17.08
C GLN A 109 22.87 24.68 17.13
N GLU A 110 23.23 25.32 16.02
CA GLU A 110 24.29 26.33 15.97
C GLU A 110 24.00 27.53 16.91
N ALA A 111 22.75 28.01 16.92
CA ALA A 111 22.33 29.09 17.81
C ALA A 111 22.39 28.70 19.29
N LEU A 112 21.98 27.47 19.62
CA LEU A 112 22.04 26.95 20.99
C LEU A 112 23.48 26.80 21.46
N GLU A 113 24.38 26.30 20.62
CA GLU A 113 25.81 26.18 20.92
C GLU A 113 26.45 27.55 21.14
N PHE A 114 26.09 28.55 20.32
CA PHE A 114 26.56 29.92 20.49
C PHE A 114 26.09 30.53 21.82
N GLU A 115 24.79 30.41 22.13
CA GLU A 115 24.22 30.91 23.37
C GLU A 115 24.81 30.22 24.60
N SER A 116 25.05 28.91 24.52
CA SER A 116 25.67 28.14 25.61
C SER A 116 27.09 28.64 25.90
N LYS A 117 27.90 28.86 24.86
CA LYS A 117 29.26 29.43 25.01
C LYS A 117 29.22 30.84 25.59
N ARG A 118 28.28 31.69 25.14
CA ARG A 118 28.10 33.04 25.67
C ARG A 118 27.76 33.02 27.16
N ARG A 119 26.82 32.14 27.55
CA ARG A 119 26.42 31.97 28.95
C ARG A 119 27.59 31.50 29.82
N GLU A 120 28.38 30.55 29.33
CA GLU A 120 29.57 30.07 30.03
C GLU A 120 30.60 31.19 30.25
N GLN A 121 30.86 32.02 29.24
CA GLN A 121 31.76 33.18 29.37
C GLN A 121 31.27 34.19 30.42
N VAL A 122 29.98 34.51 30.41
CA VAL A 122 29.38 35.42 31.41
C VAL A 122 29.46 34.82 32.81
N GLU A 123 29.22 33.51 32.95
CA GLU A 123 29.34 32.81 34.23
C GLU A 123 30.78 32.83 34.76
N GLN A 124 31.77 32.63 33.90
CA GLN A 124 33.19 32.73 34.26
C GLN A 124 33.58 34.16 34.67
N ALA A 125 33.14 35.18 33.92
CA ALA A 125 33.39 36.59 34.24
C ALA A 125 32.76 36.99 35.58
N LEU A 126 31.54 36.52 35.85
CA LEU A 126 30.85 36.76 37.12
C LEU A 126 31.60 36.08 38.28
N LYS A 127 32.02 34.82 38.11
CA LYS A 127 32.85 34.10 39.11
C LYS A 127 34.13 34.89 39.42
N GLN A 128 34.85 35.35 38.39
CA GLN A 128 36.06 36.16 38.56
C GLN A 128 35.81 37.48 39.31
N ALA A 129 34.73 38.19 38.97
CA ALA A 129 34.35 39.43 39.64
C ALA A 129 34.02 39.20 41.13
N THR A 130 33.30 38.12 41.46
CA THR A 130 32.98 37.79 42.85
C THR A 130 34.17 37.27 43.66
N THR A 131 35.15 36.61 43.02
CA THR A 131 36.39 36.21 43.70
C THR A 131 37.35 37.38 43.89
N SER A 132 37.38 38.34 42.96
CA SER A 132 38.12 39.60 43.09
C SER A 132 37.51 40.54 44.14
N ASP A 133 36.21 40.43 44.42
CA ASP A 133 35.57 41.15 45.53
C ASP A 133 36.06 40.65 46.91
N GLY A 134 36.70 39.47 46.97
CA GLY A 134 37.47 39.03 48.12
C GLY A 134 38.59 40.01 48.50
N ASP A 135 39.22 40.65 47.50
CA ASP A 135 40.23 41.69 47.72
C ASP A 135 39.61 43.07 48.05
N LEU A 136 38.44 43.41 47.51
CA LEU A 136 37.70 44.63 47.89
C LEU A 136 37.13 44.54 49.31
N ARG A 137 36.70 43.36 49.75
CA ARG A 137 36.25 43.12 51.13
C ARG A 137 37.38 43.26 52.15
N ARG A 138 38.63 42.93 51.78
CA ARG A 138 39.80 43.22 52.64
C ARG A 138 40.06 44.72 52.81
N LEU A 139 39.60 45.55 51.87
CA LEU A 139 39.71 47.01 51.96
C LEU A 139 38.54 47.68 52.70
N LYS A 140 37.39 47.00 52.80
CA LYS A 140 36.20 47.52 53.50
C LYS A 140 36.26 47.31 55.02
N ASP A 141 37.22 46.51 55.50
CA ASP A 141 37.49 46.29 56.93
C ASP A 141 38.22 47.47 57.61
N THR A 142 38.51 48.54 56.86
CA THR A 142 38.88 49.85 57.41
C THR A 142 37.69 50.82 57.33
N GLY A 143 36.70 50.60 58.20
CA GLY A 143 35.91 51.63 58.86
C GLY A 143 34.91 52.44 58.03
N ILE A 144 33.65 51.99 57.97
CA ILE A 144 32.47 52.85 57.85
C ILE A 144 31.33 52.20 58.65
N PRO A 145 30.70 52.88 59.64
CA PRO A 145 29.64 52.29 60.47
C PRO A 145 28.29 52.26 59.74
N ASP A 146 27.48 51.28 60.13
CA ASP A 146 26.19 50.87 59.55
C ASP A 146 25.14 51.99 59.49
N ILE A 147 24.46 52.09 58.35
CA ILE A 147 23.17 52.78 58.23
C ILE A 147 22.13 51.73 57.81
N GLU A 148 21.18 51.50 58.72
CA GLU A 148 20.01 50.64 58.52
C GLU A 148 19.13 51.18 57.39
N ILE A 149 18.75 50.31 56.44
CA ILE A 149 17.70 50.60 55.46
C ILE A 149 16.60 49.57 55.65
N GLU A 150 15.46 50.03 56.19
CA GLU A 150 14.23 49.27 56.34
C GLU A 150 13.73 48.71 55.01
N LYS A 151 13.33 47.44 55.07
CA LYS A 151 12.60 46.72 54.03
C LYS A 151 11.12 47.01 54.17
N ASN A 152 10.47 47.56 53.15
CA ASN A 152 9.02 47.37 52.98
C ASN A 152 8.74 46.81 51.58
N GLY A 153 8.19 45.60 51.58
CA GLY A 153 7.81 44.86 50.39
C GLY A 153 6.59 45.47 49.72
N THR A 154 6.55 45.39 48.39
CA THR A 154 5.33 45.59 47.63
C THR A 154 5.17 44.42 46.66
N SER A 155 3.98 43.82 46.72
CA SER A 155 3.57 42.60 46.06
C SER A 155 3.81 42.60 44.55
N HIS A 156 4.22 41.44 44.05
CA HIS A 156 3.99 41.05 42.66
C HIS A 156 2.48 40.93 42.43
N ASP A 157 1.94 41.72 41.51
CA ASP A 157 0.59 41.53 40.97
C ASP A 157 0.66 40.69 39.68
N SER A 158 -0.24 39.72 39.61
CA SER A 158 -0.31 38.68 38.59
C SER A 158 -1.00 39.21 37.35
N THR A 159 -0.35 39.17 36.18
CA THR A 159 -1.05 39.43 34.90
C THR A 159 -1.47 38.11 34.26
N SER A 160 -2.78 37.91 34.25
CA SER A 160 -3.52 36.77 33.74
C SER A 160 -3.39 36.57 32.22
N ILE A 161 -3.44 35.29 31.86
CA ILE A 161 -3.53 34.71 30.52
C ILE A 161 -4.80 35.20 29.81
N GLN A 162 -4.70 35.50 28.50
CA GLN A 162 -5.86 35.60 27.61
C GLN A 162 -5.64 34.75 26.36
N GLU A 163 -6.35 33.62 26.30
CA GLU A 163 -6.54 32.76 25.14
C GLU A 163 -7.37 33.51 24.07
N PHE A 164 -6.95 33.41 22.81
CA PHE A 164 -7.76 33.78 21.64
C PHE A 164 -8.31 32.51 20.98
N GLN A 165 -9.63 32.51 20.77
CA GLN A 165 -10.39 31.62 19.89
C GLN A 165 -9.97 31.78 18.43
#